data_AF-A0A922MNL5-F1
#
_entry.id   AF-A0A922MNL5-F1
#
_cell.length_a   1.000
_cell.length_b   1.000
_cell.length_c   1.000
_cell.angle_alpha   90.00
_cell.angle_beta   90.00
_cell.angle_gamma   90.00
#
_symmetry.space_group_name_H-M   'P 1'
#
loop_
_entity.id
_entity.type
_entity.pdbx_description
1 polymer ?
#
loop_
_entity_poly.entity_id
_entity_poly.type
_entity_poly.pdbx_seq_one_letter_code
_entity_poly.pdbx_strand_id
1 'polypeptide(L)'
;MFLMNRFFDGEFMSFGLDVIRYMESDQEDRIDPMIYIFPRMVKCTLFNKFGSSGEVERHDALCILPLNVVNEKIYVFLWFWFVILGILTFITLVYRFIIIFSPRMRVYMMRMRFRLVRRDNVDTIVRRSKMGDWYLLYILGENIDSVIFRDIMNEFANKLNHNYQHHIHGVPDA
;
A
#
# COMPACT_ATOMS: atom_id res chain seq x y z
N MET A 1 -8.11 5.15 -0.42
CA MET A 1 -8.39 6.06 0.72
C MET A 1 -8.88 7.43 0.25
N PHE A 2 -8.07 8.30 -0.38
CA PHE A 2 -8.48 9.68 -0.74
C PHE A 2 -9.71 9.79 -1.67
N LEU A 3 -9.77 9.01 -2.76
CA LEU A 3 -10.91 9.02 -3.68
C LEU A 3 -12.22 8.57 -2.98
N MET A 4 -12.12 7.56 -2.12
CA MET A 4 -13.26 7.09 -1.32
C MET A 4 -13.69 8.15 -0.30
N ASN A 5 -12.73 8.84 0.31
CA ASN A 5 -13.01 9.94 1.22
C ASN A 5 -13.74 11.09 0.53
N ARG A 6 -13.36 11.42 -0.71
CA ARG A 6 -14.04 12.44 -1.50
C ARG A 6 -15.46 12.04 -1.93
N PHE A 7 -15.71 10.75 -2.10
CA PHE A 7 -17.01 10.20 -2.46
C PHE A 7 -17.99 10.20 -1.27
N PHE A 8 -17.51 9.88 -0.07
CA PHE A 8 -18.29 9.91 1.19
C PHE A 8 -18.19 11.24 1.95
N ASP A 9 -17.93 12.32 1.23
CA ASP A 9 -17.91 13.69 1.75
C ASP A 9 -17.00 13.93 2.99
N GLY A 10 -15.92 13.16 3.09
CA GLY A 10 -14.94 13.28 4.18
C GLY A 10 -15.05 12.25 5.28
N GLU A 11 -16.13 11.45 5.32
CA GLU A 11 -16.41 10.52 6.43
C GLU A 11 -15.77 9.14 6.26
N PHE A 12 -15.11 8.83 5.14
CA PHE A 12 -14.55 7.49 4.91
C PHE A 12 -13.35 7.16 5.82
N MET A 13 -12.60 8.17 6.25
CA MET A 13 -11.42 7.96 7.11
C MET A 13 -11.82 7.67 8.57
N SER A 14 -12.84 8.36 9.09
CA SER A 14 -13.47 8.14 10.40
C SER A 14 -14.30 6.86 10.44
N PHE A 15 -14.93 6.51 9.32
CA PHE A 15 -15.85 5.38 9.17
C PHE A 15 -15.42 4.08 9.86
N GLY A 16 -14.22 3.57 9.60
CA GLY A 16 -13.82 2.30 10.21
C GLY A 16 -13.47 2.38 11.70
N LEU A 17 -13.04 3.54 12.19
CA LEU A 17 -12.87 3.76 13.63
C LEU A 17 -14.23 3.81 14.33
N ASP A 18 -15.22 4.42 13.69
CA ASP A 18 -16.58 4.49 14.21
C ASP A 18 -17.29 3.13 14.15
N VAL A 19 -16.99 2.30 13.15
CA VAL A 19 -17.45 0.88 13.10
C VAL A 19 -16.82 0.05 14.23
N ILE A 20 -15.55 0.24 14.56
CA ILE A 20 -14.91 -0.46 15.69
C ILE A 20 -15.54 0.00 17.02
N ARG A 21 -15.72 1.31 17.22
CA ARG A 21 -16.39 1.87 18.40
C ARG A 21 -17.84 1.40 18.53
N TYR A 22 -18.53 1.26 17.40
CA TYR A 22 -19.88 0.72 17.34
C TYR A 22 -19.94 -0.74 17.82
N MET A 23 -18.97 -1.58 17.44
CA MET A 23 -18.89 -2.97 17.91
C MET A 23 -18.64 -3.09 19.43
N GLU A 24 -18.03 -2.08 20.05
CA GLU A 24 -17.68 -2.06 21.47
C GLU A 24 -18.79 -1.46 22.36
N SER A 25 -19.69 -0.64 21.81
CA SER A 25 -20.77 0.05 22.55
C SER A 25 -22.05 -0.79 22.75
N ASP A 26 -22.81 -0.54 23.82
CA ASP A 26 -23.99 -1.34 24.25
C ASP A 26 -25.22 -1.21 23.32
N GLN A 27 -26.16 -2.17 23.38
CA GLN A 27 -27.10 -2.49 22.28
C GLN A 27 -28.36 -1.61 22.15
N GLU A 28 -28.67 -0.74 23.11
CA GLU A 28 -29.97 -0.04 23.19
C GLU A 28 -30.00 1.40 22.62
N ASP A 29 -28.86 2.09 22.50
CA ASP A 29 -28.77 3.49 21.98
C ASP A 29 -28.05 3.58 20.61
N ARG A 30 -28.06 2.49 19.84
CA ARG A 30 -27.23 2.35 18.63
C ARG A 30 -27.84 3.03 17.41
N ILE A 31 -27.37 4.23 17.07
CA ILE A 31 -27.47 4.74 15.69
C ILE A 31 -26.22 4.26 14.94
N ASP A 32 -26.39 3.29 14.04
CA ASP A 32 -25.33 2.88 13.13
C ASP A 32 -24.85 4.12 12.34
N PRO A 33 -23.55 4.49 12.38
CA PRO A 33 -23.02 5.56 11.52
C PRO A 33 -23.23 5.24 10.02
N MET A 34 -23.47 3.97 9.70
CA MET A 34 -23.84 3.48 8.39
C MET A 34 -25.23 3.90 7.92
N ILE A 35 -26.20 4.14 8.82
CA ILE A 35 -27.56 4.58 8.46
C ILE A 35 -27.53 6.02 7.91
N TYR A 36 -26.60 6.85 8.39
CA TYR A 36 -26.44 8.22 7.92
C TYR A 36 -25.89 8.27 6.48
N ILE A 37 -24.93 7.40 6.16
CA ILE A 37 -24.25 7.37 4.86
C ILE A 37 -25.03 6.51 3.84
N PHE A 38 -25.66 5.42 4.29
CA PHE A 38 -26.39 4.45 3.45
C PHE A 38 -27.75 4.08 4.06
N PRO A 39 -28.79 4.92 3.91
CA PRO A 39 -30.12 4.61 4.43
C PRO A 39 -30.71 3.39 3.72
N ARG A 40 -31.10 2.37 4.49
CA ARG A 40 -31.77 1.17 3.97
C ARG A 40 -33.27 1.38 3.77
N MET A 41 -33.83 2.40 4.42
CA MET A 41 -35.24 2.78 4.34
C MET A 41 -35.35 4.30 4.16
N VAL A 42 -36.22 4.75 3.25
CA VAL A 42 -36.47 6.17 2.99
C VAL A 42 -37.97 6.44 2.94
N LYS A 43 -38.37 7.65 3.34
CA LYS A 43 -39.75 8.13 3.22
C LYS A 43 -39.98 8.59 1.77
N CYS A 44 -40.87 7.92 1.07
CA CYS A 44 -41.30 8.26 -0.27
C CYS A 44 -42.67 8.93 -0.22
N THR A 45 -42.74 10.19 -0.66
CA THR A 45 -44.00 10.94 -0.79
C THR A 45 -44.61 10.68 -2.17
N LEU A 46 -45.74 9.98 -2.22
CA LEU A 46 -46.46 9.72 -3.46
C LEU A 46 -47.44 10.87 -3.73
N PHE A 47 -47.07 11.75 -4.67
CA PHE A 47 -47.85 12.97 -4.99
C PHE A 47 -48.93 12.77 -6.06
N ASN A 48 -49.01 11.59 -6.69
CA ASN A 48 -49.82 11.37 -7.90
C ASN A 48 -51.05 10.46 -7.69
N LYS A 49 -51.52 10.29 -6.44
CA LYS A 49 -52.80 9.62 -6.20
C LYS A 49 -53.90 10.68 -6.09
N PHE A 50 -54.75 10.73 -7.11
CA PHE A 50 -55.96 11.55 -7.12
C PHE A 50 -57.10 10.72 -6.51
N GLY A 51 -57.76 11.24 -5.48
CA GLY A 51 -58.94 10.59 -4.90
C GLY A 51 -60.12 10.62 -5.88
N SER A 52 -61.21 9.92 -5.53
CA SER A 52 -62.46 9.92 -6.32
C SER A 52 -63.04 11.33 -6.58
N SER A 53 -62.60 12.34 -5.84
CA SER A 53 -63.00 13.74 -5.92
C SER A 53 -62.03 14.66 -6.68
N GLY A 54 -60.88 14.15 -7.17
CA GLY A 54 -59.86 14.95 -7.86
C GLY A 54 -58.91 15.75 -6.95
N GLU A 55 -59.04 15.63 -5.62
CA GLU A 55 -58.11 16.21 -4.64
C GLU A 55 -56.77 15.44 -4.63
N VAL A 56 -55.64 16.16 -4.50
CA VAL A 56 -54.31 15.55 -4.36
C VAL A 56 -54.12 15.04 -2.94
N GLU A 57 -54.27 13.74 -2.71
CA GLU A 57 -53.90 13.12 -1.43
C GLU A 57 -52.40 12.80 -1.40
N ARG A 58 -51.71 13.32 -0.37
CA ARG A 58 -50.32 13.00 -0.11
C ARG A 58 -50.26 11.73 0.73
N HIS A 59 -49.82 10.63 0.12
CA HIS A 59 -49.54 9.39 0.86
C HIS A 59 -48.05 9.22 1.08
N ASP A 60 -47.69 9.03 2.34
CA ASP A 60 -46.34 8.70 2.76
C ASP A 60 -46.16 7.18 2.74
N ALA A 61 -45.18 6.69 1.98
CA ALA A 61 -44.79 5.29 1.93
C ALA A 61 -43.35 5.10 2.42
N LEU A 62 -43.06 3.93 2.99
CA LEU A 62 -41.70 3.52 3.30
C LEU A 62 -41.13 2.74 2.12
N CYS A 63 -40.00 3.19 1.59
CA CYS A 63 -39.27 2.55 0.50
C CYS A 63 -38.01 1.87 1.05
N ILE A 64 -37.71 0.66 0.58
CA ILE A 64 -36.50 -0.08 0.93
C ILE A 64 -35.47 0.09 -0.19
N LEU A 65 -34.21 0.37 0.16
CA LEU A 65 -33.08 0.47 -0.77
C LEU A 65 -32.20 -0.79 -0.66
N PRO A 66 -32.49 -1.87 -1.43
CA PRO A 66 -31.72 -3.10 -1.35
C PRO A 66 -30.26 -2.94 -1.83
N LEU A 67 -29.94 -1.92 -2.62
CA LEU A 67 -28.56 -1.64 -3.01
C LEU A 67 -27.72 -1.15 -1.82
N ASN A 68 -28.32 -0.41 -0.89
CA ASN A 68 -27.60 0.18 0.24
C ASN A 68 -27.20 -0.86 1.28
N VAL A 69 -27.98 -1.94 1.46
CA VAL A 69 -27.59 -3.04 2.36
C VAL A 69 -26.38 -3.82 1.82
N VAL A 70 -26.23 -3.93 0.50
CA VAL A 70 -25.05 -4.57 -0.11
C VAL A 70 -23.83 -3.66 0.01
N ASN A 71 -24.00 -2.38 -0.32
CA ASN A 71 -22.95 -1.37 -0.23
C ASN A 71 -22.37 -1.28 1.18
N GLU A 72 -23.24 -1.24 2.19
CA GLU A 72 -22.87 -1.25 3.60
C GLU A 72 -21.83 -2.35 3.93
N LYS A 73 -22.07 -3.59 3.51
CA LYS A 73 -21.16 -4.71 3.83
C LYS A 73 -19.85 -4.64 3.05
N ILE A 74 -19.92 -4.26 1.77
CA ILE A 74 -18.73 -4.15 0.91
C ILE A 74 -17.81 -3.03 1.41
N TYR A 75 -18.35 -1.87 1.77
CA TYR A 75 -17.52 -0.72 2.17
C TYR A 75 -16.83 -0.92 3.53
N VAL A 76 -17.43 -1.66 4.46
CA VAL A 76 -16.76 -2.08 5.70
C VAL A 76 -15.57 -2.98 5.39
N PHE A 77 -15.78 -4.01 4.57
CA PHE A 77 -14.69 -4.91 4.16
C PHE A 77 -13.56 -4.16 3.44
N LEU A 78 -13.90 -3.29 2.49
CA LEU A 78 -12.93 -2.50 1.75
C LEU A 78 -12.13 -1.55 2.64
N TRP A 79 -12.74 -0.98 3.69
CA TRP A 79 -12.03 -0.10 4.61
C TRP A 79 -10.91 -0.86 5.33
N PHE A 80 -11.22 -2.01 5.94
CA PHE A 80 -10.21 -2.84 6.61
C PHE A 80 -9.12 -3.31 5.64
N TRP A 81 -9.51 -3.70 4.43
CA TRP A 81 -8.59 -4.09 3.37
C TRP A 81 -7.60 -2.96 3.03
N PHE A 82 -8.11 -1.74 2.82
CA PHE A 82 -7.28 -0.59 2.51
C PHE A 82 -6.38 -0.17 3.67
N VAL A 83 -6.82 -0.30 4.92
CA VAL A 83 -5.97 -0.05 6.10
C VAL A 83 -4.81 -1.05 6.14
N ILE A 84 -5.08 -2.34 5.95
CA ILE A 84 -4.04 -3.39 5.93
C ILE A 84 -3.04 -3.12 4.80
N LEU A 85 -3.51 -2.86 3.58
CA LEU A 85 -2.64 -2.50 2.47
C LEU A 85 -1.85 -1.21 2.75
N GLY A 86 -2.48 -0.21 3.39
CA GLY A 86 -1.83 1.02 3.82
C GLY A 86 -0.68 0.76 4.79
N ILE A 87 -0.86 -0.11 5.78
CA ILE A 87 0.18 -0.49 6.73
C ILE A 87 1.31 -1.25 6.03
N LEU A 88 1.00 -2.25 5.19
CA LEU A 88 2.01 -3.02 4.46
C LEU A 88 2.85 -2.15 3.51
N THR A 89 2.20 -1.24 2.80
CA THR A 89 2.88 -0.28 1.93
C THR A 89 3.71 0.72 2.74
N PHE A 90 3.19 1.24 3.85
CA PHE A 90 3.94 2.12 4.74
C PHE A 90 5.20 1.44 5.30
N ILE A 91 5.09 0.19 5.78
CA ILE A 91 6.25 -0.58 6.25
C ILE A 91 7.28 -0.74 5.12
N THR A 92 6.82 -1.07 3.91
CA THR A 92 7.71 -1.20 2.75
C THR A 92 8.40 0.11 2.39
N LEU A 93 7.68 1.23 2.45
CA LEU A 93 8.22 2.56 2.20
C LEU A 93 9.24 2.96 3.26
N VAL A 94 8.94 2.77 4.55
CA VAL A 94 9.87 3.02 5.65
C VAL A 94 11.13 2.17 5.49
N TYR A 95 10.97 0.88 5.18
CA TYR A 95 12.09 -0.01 4.91
C TYR A 95 12.96 0.49 3.74
N ARG A 96 12.34 0.88 2.62
CA ARG A 96 13.06 1.47 1.46
C ARG A 96 13.74 2.78 1.82
N PHE A 97 13.08 3.63 2.62
CA PHE A 97 13.64 4.89 3.08
C PHE A 97 14.89 4.66 3.93
N ILE A 98 14.83 3.78 4.94
CA ILE A 98 15.99 3.42 5.77
C ILE A 98 17.17 2.93 4.91
N ILE A 99 16.91 2.13 3.87
CA ILE A 99 17.93 1.67 2.92
C ILE A 99 18.54 2.82 2.11
N ILE A 100 17.73 3.81 1.72
CA ILE A 100 18.19 4.97 0.97
C ILE A 100 19.13 5.82 1.84
N PHE A 101 18.77 6.07 3.10
CA PHE A 101 19.55 6.91 4.00
C PHE A 101 20.78 6.21 4.58
N SER A 102 20.74 4.89 4.79
CA SER A 102 21.82 4.15 5.43
C SER A 102 22.56 3.21 4.46
N PRO A 103 23.78 3.58 4.01
CA PRO A 103 24.62 2.68 3.23
C PRO A 103 25.05 1.42 4.02
N ARG A 104 25.06 1.49 5.36
CA ARG A 104 25.34 0.32 6.21
C ARG A 104 24.23 -0.74 6.13
N MET A 105 22.98 -0.31 6.00
CA MET A 105 21.84 -1.22 5.88
C MET A 105 21.87 -1.98 4.55
N ARG A 106 22.41 -1.37 3.49
CA ARG A 106 22.60 -2.01 2.18
C ARG A 106 23.56 -3.17 2.22
N VAL A 107 24.71 -2.95 2.84
CA VAL A 107 25.71 -4.00 3.08
C VAL A 107 25.08 -5.12 3.89
N TYR A 108 24.37 -4.78 4.97
CA TYR A 108 23.75 -5.77 5.83
C TYR A 108 22.73 -6.65 5.10
N MET A 109 21.86 -6.06 4.27
CA MET A 109 20.87 -6.82 3.51
C MET A 109 21.51 -7.72 2.45
N MET A 110 22.47 -7.20 1.69
CA MET A 110 23.20 -7.98 0.67
C MET A 110 23.96 -9.13 1.34
N ARG A 111 24.52 -8.89 2.53
CA ARG A 111 25.18 -9.90 3.37
C ARG A 111 24.22 -10.93 3.94
N MET A 112 23.01 -10.53 4.33
CA MET A 112 22.04 -11.45 4.94
C MET A 112 21.49 -12.45 3.92
N ARG A 113 21.25 -11.98 2.68
CA ARG A 113 20.69 -12.77 1.59
C ARG A 113 21.75 -13.56 0.81
N PHE A 114 22.91 -12.96 0.53
CA PHE A 114 23.98 -13.58 -0.26
C PHE A 114 25.14 -14.04 0.63
N ARG A 115 24.84 -14.94 1.57
CA ARG A 115 25.84 -15.47 2.52
C ARG A 115 27.01 -16.20 1.85
N LEU A 116 26.82 -16.67 0.61
CA LEU A 116 27.84 -17.38 -0.18
C LEU A 116 28.92 -16.45 -0.75
N VAL A 117 28.70 -15.12 -0.78
CA VAL A 117 29.64 -14.16 -1.36
C VAL A 117 30.62 -13.67 -0.30
N ARG A 118 31.91 -13.56 -0.65
CA ARG A 118 32.96 -13.11 0.26
C ARG A 118 32.70 -11.67 0.74
N ARG A 119 32.85 -11.45 2.04
CA ARG A 119 32.49 -10.18 2.73
C ARG A 119 33.18 -8.97 2.10
N ASP A 120 34.47 -9.09 1.82
CA ASP A 120 35.29 -7.99 1.27
C ASP A 120 34.84 -7.56 -0.13
N ASN A 121 34.37 -8.51 -0.94
CA ASN A 121 33.89 -8.24 -2.30
C ASN A 121 32.55 -7.49 -2.25
N VAL A 122 31.64 -7.90 -1.35
CA VAL A 122 30.35 -7.21 -1.14
C VAL A 122 30.57 -5.79 -0.62
N ASP A 123 31.43 -5.61 0.38
CA ASP A 123 31.73 -4.30 0.96
C ASP A 123 32.38 -3.35 -0.07
N THR A 124 33.25 -3.87 -0.94
CA THR A 124 33.87 -3.09 -2.03
C THR A 124 32.84 -2.68 -3.09
N ILE A 125 31.96 -3.59 -3.50
CA ILE A 125 30.90 -3.32 -4.49
C ILE A 125 29.93 -2.28 -3.93
N VAL A 126 29.40 -2.48 -2.73
CA VAL A 126 28.39 -1.56 -2.15
C VAL A 126 28.97 -0.16 -1.92
N ARG A 127 30.25 -0.05 -1.58
CA ARG A 127 30.92 1.25 -1.35
C ARG A 127 31.27 1.98 -2.65
N ARG A 128 31.50 1.25 -3.75
CA ARG A 128 31.92 1.84 -5.05
C ARG A 128 30.78 1.96 -6.07
N SER A 129 29.75 1.13 -5.98
CA SER A 129 28.58 1.16 -6.87
C SER A 129 27.62 2.29 -6.54
N LYS A 130 26.99 2.86 -7.58
CA LYS A 130 25.90 3.84 -7.41
C LYS A 130 24.66 3.14 -6.86
N MET A 131 23.71 3.93 -6.36
CA MET A 131 22.49 3.41 -5.74
C MET A 131 21.64 2.55 -6.69
N GLY A 132 21.57 2.93 -7.96
CA GLY A 132 20.87 2.18 -9.01
C GLY A 132 21.53 0.82 -9.27
N ASP A 133 22.85 0.78 -9.41
CA ASP A 133 23.60 -0.45 -9.68
C ASP A 133 23.43 -1.46 -8.54
N TRP A 134 23.49 -0.97 -7.29
CA TRP A 134 23.24 -1.83 -6.13
C TRP A 134 21.83 -2.41 -6.11
N TYR A 135 20.81 -1.61 -6.45
CA TYR A 135 19.43 -2.08 -6.52
C TYR A 135 19.21 -3.08 -7.66
N LEU A 136 19.85 -2.85 -8.81
CA LEU A 136 19.85 -3.78 -9.93
C LEU A 136 20.49 -5.12 -9.54
N LEU A 137 21.67 -5.09 -8.91
CA LEU A 137 22.32 -6.30 -8.40
C LEU A 137 21.46 -7.01 -7.34
N TYR A 138 20.75 -6.25 -6.52
CA TYR A 138 19.82 -6.80 -5.54
C TYR A 138 18.67 -7.57 -6.22
N ILE A 139 17.98 -6.95 -7.21
CA ILE A 139 16.91 -7.62 -7.98
C ILE A 139 17.47 -8.82 -8.74
N LEU A 140 18.64 -8.68 -9.35
CA LEU A 140 19.29 -9.75 -10.11
C LEU A 140 19.50 -10.99 -9.23
N GLY A 141 19.98 -10.78 -8.00
CA GLY A 141 20.15 -11.87 -7.04
C GLY A 141 18.84 -12.43 -6.45
N GLU A 142 17.69 -11.76 -6.62
CA GLU A 142 16.38 -12.36 -6.33
C GLU A 142 15.92 -13.34 -7.43
N ASN A 143 16.40 -13.16 -8.66
CA ASN A 143 15.94 -13.91 -9.84
C ASN A 143 16.94 -14.97 -10.33
N ILE A 144 18.18 -14.96 -9.84
CA ILE A 144 19.26 -15.88 -10.24
C ILE A 144 19.63 -16.81 -9.08
N ASP A 145 20.04 -18.04 -9.40
CA ASP A 145 20.56 -18.99 -8.42
C ASP A 145 21.74 -18.41 -7.62
N SER A 146 21.78 -18.73 -6.33
CA SER A 146 22.76 -18.20 -5.38
C SER A 146 24.22 -18.51 -5.74
N VAL A 147 24.49 -19.61 -6.45
CA VAL A 147 25.83 -20.01 -6.88
C VAL A 147 26.27 -19.16 -8.09
N ILE A 148 25.41 -19.02 -9.09
CA ILE A 148 25.69 -18.22 -10.28
C ILE A 148 25.86 -16.75 -9.89
N PHE A 149 25.00 -16.24 -9.01
CA PHE A 149 25.08 -14.86 -8.53
C PHE A 149 26.39 -14.59 -7.78
N ARG A 150 26.92 -15.56 -7.04
CA ARG A 150 28.23 -15.44 -6.39
C ARG A 150 29.35 -15.26 -7.40
N ASP A 151 29.34 -16.03 -8.47
CA ASP A 151 30.40 -15.99 -9.48
C ASP A 151 30.35 -14.66 -10.24
N ILE A 152 29.14 -14.18 -10.59
CA ILE A 152 28.91 -12.84 -11.16
C ILE A 152 29.45 -11.74 -10.23
N MET A 153 29.14 -11.81 -8.94
CA MET A 153 29.58 -10.80 -7.96
C MET A 153 31.10 -10.78 -7.81
N ASN A 154 31.76 -11.94 -7.85
CA ASN A 154 33.22 -12.03 -7.79
C ASN A 154 33.87 -11.45 -9.05
N GLU A 155 33.35 -11.76 -10.24
CA GLU A 155 33.87 -11.21 -11.49
C GLU A 155 33.65 -9.69 -11.57
N PHE A 156 32.49 -9.22 -11.09
CA PHE A 156 32.17 -7.80 -11.02
C PHE A 156 33.11 -7.03 -10.08
N ALA A 157 33.41 -7.59 -8.89
CA ALA A 157 34.40 -7.00 -7.99
C ALA A 157 35.80 -6.91 -8.62
N ASN A 158 36.22 -7.93 -9.36
CA ASN A 158 37.51 -7.95 -10.05
C ASN A 158 37.59 -6.88 -11.14
N LYS A 159 36.55 -6.75 -11.98
CA LYS A 159 36.49 -5.70 -13.01
C LYS A 159 36.44 -4.29 -12.43
N LEU A 160 35.72 -4.10 -11.32
CA LEU A 160 35.71 -2.83 -10.59
C LEU A 160 37.10 -2.43 -10.05
N ASN A 161 37.87 -3.40 -9.57
CA ASN A 161 39.24 -3.14 -9.13
C ASN A 161 40.17 -2.83 -10.32
N HIS A 162 40.03 -3.55 -11.44
CA HIS A 162 40.84 -3.33 -12.64
C HIS A 162 40.59 -1.94 -13.28
N ASN A 163 39.33 -1.54 -13.43
CA ASN A 163 38.98 -0.22 -13.99
C ASN A 163 39.45 0.93 -13.10
N TYR A 164 39.50 0.72 -11.78
CA TYR A 164 40.07 1.70 -10.85
C TYR A 164 41.59 1.78 -10.98
N GLN A 165 42.27 0.64 -11.16
CA GLN A 165 43.71 0.59 -11.39
C GLN A 165 44.10 1.39 -12.66
N HIS A 166 43.31 1.27 -13.73
CA HIS A 166 43.47 2.04 -14.97
C HIS A 166 43.18 3.54 -14.82
N HIS A 167 42.23 3.93 -13.97
CA HIS A 167 41.96 5.35 -13.71
C HIS A 167 43.00 6.02 -12.79
N ILE A 168 43.68 5.27 -11.92
CA ILE A 168 44.78 5.79 -11.08
C ILE A 168 46.09 5.87 -11.86
N HIS A 169 46.41 4.87 -12.66
CA HIS A 169 47.51 4.93 -13.60
C HIS A 169 47.02 5.58 -14.89
N GLY A 170 46.93 6.91 -14.90
CA GLY A 170 46.74 7.67 -16.14
C GLY A 170 47.86 7.36 -17.13
N VAL A 171 47.66 6.31 -17.92
CA VAL A 171 48.43 6.05 -19.14
C VAL A 171 47.55 6.60 -20.26
N PRO A 172 47.94 7.72 -20.91
CA PRO A 172 47.30 8.11 -22.15
C PRO A 172 47.66 7.04 -23.18
N ASP A 173 46.64 6.42 -23.74
CA ASP A 173 46.80 5.50 -24.88
C ASP A 173 47.46 6.27 -26.03
N ALA A 174 48.68 5.87 -26.39
CA ALA A 174 49.42 6.26 -27.58
C ALA A 174 49.87 4.99 -28.31
#